data_AF-A0A3P3TZU0-F1
#
_entry.id   AF-A0A3P3TZU0-F1
#
_cell.length_a   1.000
_cell.length_b   1.000
_cell.length_c   1.000
_cell.angle_alpha   90.00
_cell.angle_beta   90.00
_cell.angle_gamma   90.00
#
_symmetry.space_group_name_H-M   'P 1'
#
loop_
_entity.id
_entity.type
_entity.pdbx_description
1 polymer ?
#
loop_
_entity_poly.entity_id
_entity_poly.type
_entity_poly.pdbx_seq_one_letter_code
_entity_poly.pdbx_strand_id
1 'polypeptide(L)'
;MKPSNMRVVVTLLTIASLCMTGIAAGVPALPTTAVVKEQTTRPASQPTDKVRITKHTIEKKLPEAAIKVDYPQVGGLKRKSVERDINLLLKKKAETFVNNAVKEAKTSQPSTPSGNPYEYIGKYDVTYNQNGVLSILEETYAYTGGAHGMSYREGLTFRLSDGKLLTLDELLRANPNYRTIVDPAIKGKLEQTEGYFSNFKTIGPNPSYYVKDKGVYIFFQLYEYLPYVFGFPEYYFPFTQLLPPGANPFEWS
;
A
#
# COMPACT_ATOMS: atom_id res chain seq x y z
N MET A 1 -0.30 -26.96 32.59
CA MET A 1 -0.09 -28.42 32.70
C MET A 1 -1.08 -29.12 31.78
N LYS A 2 -0.59 -29.90 30.81
CA LYS A 2 -1.33 -30.96 30.07
C LYS A 2 -1.30 -32.24 30.95
N PRO A 3 -2.18 -33.26 30.80
CA PRO A 3 -2.39 -34.06 29.56
C PRO A 3 -3.88 -34.30 29.21
N SER A 4 -4.29 -34.31 27.94
CA SER A 4 -4.47 -35.48 27.04
C SER A 4 -5.21 -36.69 27.63
N ASN A 5 -6.34 -37.08 27.03
CA ASN A 5 -6.52 -38.45 26.56
C ASN A 5 -7.59 -38.55 25.46
N MET A 6 -7.30 -39.49 24.57
CA MET A 6 -7.86 -39.72 23.25
C MET A 6 -8.54 -41.10 23.25
N ARG A 7 -9.36 -41.35 22.22
CA ARG A 7 -9.80 -42.65 21.65
C ARG A 7 -11.09 -43.26 22.24
N VAL A 8 -11.91 -44.03 21.52
CA VAL A 8 -12.22 -44.34 20.10
C VAL A 8 -13.45 -45.27 20.17
N VAL A 9 -14.38 -45.11 19.21
CA VAL A 9 -15.28 -46.09 18.55
C VAL A 9 -15.60 -47.42 19.24
N VAL A 10 -16.90 -47.75 19.33
CA VAL A 10 -17.42 -49.13 19.11
C VAL A 10 -18.75 -49.07 18.35
N THR A 11 -18.88 -49.96 17.37
CA THR A 11 -19.95 -50.13 16.35
C THR A 11 -20.81 -51.37 16.69
N LEU A 12 -21.81 -51.64 15.84
CA LEU A 12 -22.57 -52.92 15.63
C LEU A 12 -23.79 -53.10 16.57
N LEU A 13 -24.95 -53.64 16.18
CA LEU A 13 -25.39 -54.38 14.98
C LEU A 13 -26.94 -54.34 14.86
N THR A 14 -27.41 -54.61 13.65
CA THR A 14 -28.76 -54.90 13.09
C THR A 14 -29.60 -55.95 13.86
N ILE A 15 -30.91 -56.19 13.64
CA ILE A 15 -31.59 -56.84 12.47
C ILE A 15 -33.13 -56.82 12.63
N ALA A 16 -33.83 -56.57 11.49
CA ALA A 16 -35.12 -57.07 10.92
C ALA A 16 -36.35 -57.41 11.82
N SER A 17 -37.60 -57.53 11.35
CA SER A 17 -38.21 -57.81 10.04
C SER A 17 -39.73 -57.57 10.16
N LEU A 18 -40.47 -57.30 9.07
CA LEU A 18 -41.46 -58.25 8.49
C LEU A 18 -42.31 -57.58 7.40
N CYS A 19 -42.35 -58.23 6.23
CA CYS A 19 -43.18 -57.91 5.06
C CYS A 19 -44.64 -58.32 5.22
N MET A 20 -45.55 -57.68 4.46
CA MET A 20 -46.61 -58.38 3.72
C MET A 20 -47.05 -57.61 2.45
N THR A 21 -46.90 -58.32 1.32
CA THR A 21 -47.77 -58.44 0.13
C THR A 21 -48.41 -57.22 -0.55
N GLY A 22 -48.22 -57.10 -1.87
CA GLY A 22 -49.17 -56.37 -2.72
C GLY A 22 -48.70 -55.98 -4.14
N ILE A 23 -48.92 -56.87 -5.11
CA ILE A 23 -49.51 -56.64 -6.45
C ILE A 23 -48.89 -55.57 -7.41
N ALA A 24 -48.35 -56.11 -8.51
CA ALA A 24 -48.33 -55.68 -9.91
C ALA A 24 -48.65 -54.22 -10.34
N ALA A 25 -47.63 -53.65 -10.98
CA ALA A 25 -47.62 -53.02 -12.32
C ALA A 25 -48.67 -51.93 -12.65
N GLY A 26 -48.21 -50.69 -12.55
CA GLY A 26 -48.72 -49.54 -13.29
C GLY A 26 -47.80 -48.36 -13.02
N VAL A 27 -46.88 -48.04 -13.93
CA VAL A 27 -45.96 -46.91 -13.80
C VAL A 27 -46.75 -45.62 -14.06
N PRO A 28 -46.91 -44.70 -13.08
CA PRO A 28 -47.35 -43.36 -13.36
C PRO A 28 -46.12 -42.50 -13.66
N ALA A 29 -46.20 -41.69 -14.71
CA ALA A 29 -45.19 -40.70 -15.04
C ALA A 29 -44.93 -39.77 -13.85
N LEU A 30 -43.66 -39.71 -13.42
CA LEU A 30 -43.20 -38.75 -12.41
C LEU A 30 -43.27 -37.32 -12.97
N PRO A 31 -43.65 -36.33 -12.14
CA PRO A 31 -43.73 -34.95 -12.57
C PRO A 31 -42.33 -34.38 -12.84
N THR A 32 -42.25 -33.59 -13.91
CA THR A 32 -41.10 -32.80 -14.33
C THR A 32 -40.52 -32.01 -13.16
N THR A 33 -39.30 -32.35 -12.74
CA THR A 33 -38.51 -31.51 -11.85
C THR A 33 -38.24 -30.18 -12.56
N ALA A 34 -38.75 -29.09 -11.99
CA ALA A 34 -38.37 -27.75 -12.40
C ALA A 34 -36.87 -27.57 -12.14
N VAL A 35 -36.10 -27.46 -13.22
CA VAL A 35 -34.69 -27.03 -13.16
C VAL A 35 -34.70 -25.57 -12.75
N VAL A 36 -34.43 -25.30 -11.47
CA VAL A 36 -34.05 -23.96 -11.02
C VAL A 36 -32.71 -23.65 -11.69
N LYS A 37 -32.74 -22.83 -12.74
CA LYS A 37 -31.53 -22.24 -13.31
C LYS A 37 -30.91 -21.38 -12.23
N GLU A 38 -29.85 -21.88 -11.61
CA GLU A 38 -28.94 -21.09 -10.82
C GLU A 38 -28.32 -20.05 -11.77
N GLN A 39 -28.86 -18.83 -11.74
CA GLN A 39 -28.22 -17.69 -12.39
C GLN A 39 -26.93 -17.42 -11.62
N THR A 40 -25.85 -18.04 -12.08
CA THR A 40 -24.50 -17.61 -11.75
C THR A 40 -24.36 -16.17 -12.22
N THR A 41 -24.62 -15.22 -11.33
CA THR A 41 -24.22 -13.83 -11.51
C THR A 41 -22.70 -13.84 -11.57
N ARG A 42 -22.13 -13.77 -12.78
CA ARG A 42 -20.72 -13.42 -12.93
C ARG A 42 -20.51 -12.15 -12.12
N PRO A 43 -19.55 -12.08 -11.18
CA PRO A 43 -19.16 -10.80 -10.64
C PRO A 43 -18.77 -9.95 -11.85
N ALA A 44 -19.44 -8.80 -12.00
CA ALA A 44 -19.11 -7.83 -13.03
C ALA A 44 -17.61 -7.54 -12.89
N SER A 45 -16.83 -7.91 -13.90
CA SER A 45 -15.43 -7.52 -14.00
C SER A 45 -15.41 -6.01 -14.14
N GLN A 46 -15.33 -5.30 -13.02
CA GLN A 46 -15.03 -3.88 -12.99
C GLN A 46 -13.75 -3.69 -13.82
N PRO A 47 -13.76 -2.82 -14.85
CA PRO A 47 -12.54 -2.52 -15.58
C PRO A 47 -11.49 -2.10 -14.56
N THR A 48 -10.37 -2.81 -14.48
CA THR A 48 -9.26 -2.33 -13.67
C THR A 48 -8.70 -1.12 -14.41
N ASP A 49 -9.19 0.07 -14.05
CA ASP A 49 -8.74 1.39 -14.55
C ASP A 49 -7.31 1.69 -14.09
N LYS A 50 -6.39 0.76 -14.36
CA LYS A 50 -4.96 0.93 -14.13
C LYS A 50 -4.45 1.89 -15.19
N VAL A 51 -3.79 2.95 -14.76
CA VAL A 51 -3.07 3.83 -15.68
C VAL A 51 -1.74 3.22 -16.05
N ARG A 52 -1.22 3.55 -17.23
CA ARG A 52 0.13 3.17 -17.63
C ARG A 52 1.12 4.03 -16.86
N ILE A 53 2.16 3.39 -16.30
CA ILE A 53 3.30 4.09 -15.69
C ILE A 53 4.54 3.77 -16.50
N THR A 54 5.22 4.80 -16.98
CA THR A 54 6.52 4.68 -17.66
C THR A 54 7.60 5.34 -16.83
N LYS A 55 8.76 4.69 -16.74
CA LYS A 55 9.91 5.23 -16.02
C LYS A 55 10.63 6.28 -16.86
N HIS A 56 10.94 7.42 -16.24
CA HIS A 56 11.84 8.43 -16.78
C HIS A 56 13.04 8.57 -15.85
N THR A 57 14.19 8.96 -16.42
CA THR A 57 15.44 9.11 -15.67
C THR A 57 16.03 10.49 -15.95
N ILE A 58 16.45 11.18 -14.88
CA ILE A 58 17.37 12.33 -14.97
C ILE A 58 18.72 11.86 -14.45
N GLU A 59 19.74 11.90 -15.30
CA GLU A 59 21.11 11.55 -14.92
C GLU A 59 22.05 12.72 -15.17
N LYS A 60 22.90 13.04 -14.19
CA LYS A 60 23.97 14.04 -14.31
C LYS A 60 25.25 13.46 -13.70
N LYS A 61 26.35 13.61 -14.44
CA LYS A 61 27.70 13.30 -13.96
C LYS A 61 28.48 14.59 -13.87
N LEU A 62 28.95 14.89 -12.67
CA LEU A 62 29.83 15.99 -12.34
C LEU A 62 31.12 15.40 -11.75
N PRO A 63 32.28 16.09 -11.82
CA PRO A 63 33.47 15.66 -11.09
C PRO A 63 33.20 15.42 -9.59
N GLU A 64 32.35 16.25 -9.00
CA GLU A 64 32.03 16.24 -7.57
C GLU A 64 30.89 15.28 -7.21
N ALA A 65 30.06 14.85 -8.17
CA ALA A 65 28.87 14.05 -7.88
C ALA A 65 28.35 13.19 -9.04
N ALA A 66 27.85 12.01 -8.70
CA ALA A 66 26.98 11.20 -9.54
C ALA A 66 25.52 11.37 -9.08
N ILE A 67 24.65 11.80 -10.00
CA ILE A 67 23.23 12.05 -9.73
C ILE A 67 22.39 11.22 -10.69
N LYS A 68 21.50 10.37 -10.16
CA LYS A 68 20.56 9.58 -10.96
C LYS A 68 19.20 9.49 -10.29
N VAL A 69 18.16 9.96 -10.98
CA VAL A 69 16.79 10.01 -10.44
C VAL A 69 15.84 9.35 -11.42
N ASP A 70 15.32 8.20 -11.03
CA ASP A 70 14.21 7.56 -11.71
C ASP A 70 12.89 8.11 -11.13
N TYR A 71 11.95 8.53 -11.99
CA TYR A 71 10.64 9.04 -11.59
C TYR A 71 9.53 8.57 -12.56
N PRO A 72 8.27 8.44 -12.10
CA PRO A 72 7.19 7.93 -12.93
C PRO A 72 6.58 9.00 -13.83
N GLN A 73 6.12 8.57 -15.01
CA GLN A 73 5.22 9.32 -15.87
C GLN A 73 3.93 8.52 -16.09
N VAL A 74 2.80 9.15 -15.82
CA VAL A 74 1.45 8.61 -15.98
C VAL A 74 0.98 8.77 -17.43
N GLY A 75 0.34 7.74 -17.96
CA GLY A 75 -0.30 7.75 -19.27
C GLY A 75 -1.59 6.94 -19.31
N GLY A 76 -2.48 7.30 -20.23
CA GLY A 76 -3.73 6.59 -20.46
C GLY A 76 -4.92 7.13 -19.66
N LEU A 77 -4.78 8.29 -19.00
CA LEU A 77 -5.89 8.97 -18.38
C LEU A 77 -6.84 9.55 -19.45
N LYS A 78 -8.14 9.41 -19.19
CA LYS A 78 -9.21 9.99 -20.02
C LYS A 78 -9.10 11.51 -20.09
N ARG A 79 -8.83 12.17 -18.96
CA ARG A 79 -8.65 13.64 -18.87
C ARG A 79 -7.18 14.00 -19.04
N LYS A 80 -6.82 14.54 -20.21
CA LYS A 80 -5.44 14.91 -20.53
C LYS A 80 -4.90 16.12 -19.76
N SER A 81 -5.76 17.00 -19.25
CA SER A 81 -5.33 18.03 -18.30
C SER A 81 -4.81 17.40 -17.01
N VAL A 82 -5.60 16.51 -16.40
CA VAL A 82 -5.24 15.79 -15.17
C VAL A 82 -3.95 14.98 -15.35
N GLU A 83 -3.80 14.28 -16.48
CA GLU A 83 -2.56 13.57 -16.81
C GLU A 83 -1.34 14.49 -16.81
N ARG A 84 -1.46 15.67 -17.43
CA ARG A 84 -0.39 16.65 -17.47
C ARG A 84 -0.07 17.22 -16.09
N ASP A 85 -1.08 17.49 -15.28
CA ASP A 85 -0.89 18.10 -13.95
C ASP A 85 -0.15 17.14 -13.00
N ILE A 86 -0.53 15.85 -13.00
CA ILE A 86 0.18 14.81 -12.22
C ILE A 86 1.63 14.68 -12.71
N ASN A 87 1.84 14.58 -14.03
CA ASN A 87 3.17 14.45 -14.60
C ASN A 87 4.06 15.67 -14.35
N LEU A 88 3.49 16.87 -14.37
CA LEU A 88 4.21 18.10 -14.05
C LEU A 88 4.67 18.10 -12.60
N LEU A 89 3.84 17.66 -11.66
CA LEU A 89 4.23 17.54 -10.25
C LEU A 89 5.37 16.55 -10.06
N LEU A 90 5.24 15.32 -10.59
CA LEU A 90 6.26 14.26 -10.46
C LEU A 90 7.60 14.70 -11.07
N LYS A 91 7.56 15.27 -12.28
CA LYS A 91 8.75 15.82 -12.93
C LYS A 91 9.38 16.95 -12.11
N LYS A 92 8.57 17.87 -11.57
CA LYS A 92 9.07 18.98 -10.75
C LYS A 92 9.75 18.49 -9.47
N LYS A 93 9.23 17.43 -8.83
CA LYS A 93 9.88 16.83 -7.64
C LYS A 93 11.25 16.25 -7.99
N ALA A 94 11.33 15.45 -9.06
CA ALA A 94 12.59 14.91 -9.56
C ALA A 94 13.62 16.02 -9.92
N GLU A 95 13.18 17.04 -10.67
CA GLU A 95 14.03 18.19 -11.04
C GLU A 95 14.49 18.98 -9.81
N THR A 96 13.63 19.16 -8.81
CA THR A 96 13.98 19.85 -7.57
C THR A 96 15.08 19.11 -6.81
N PHE A 97 14.95 17.78 -6.66
CA PHE A 97 15.99 16.98 -6.02
C PHE A 97 17.32 17.04 -6.78
N VAL A 98 17.30 16.89 -8.12
CA VAL A 98 18.49 17.03 -8.96
C VAL A 98 19.13 18.42 -8.83
N ASN A 99 18.33 19.49 -8.83
CA ASN A 99 18.85 20.85 -8.73
C ASN A 99 19.48 21.11 -7.36
N ASN A 100 18.88 20.60 -6.28
CA ASN A 100 19.45 20.69 -4.94
C ASN A 100 20.77 19.91 -4.84
N ALA A 101 20.81 18.68 -5.37
CA ALA A 101 22.03 17.87 -5.43
C ALA A 101 23.16 18.56 -6.21
N VAL A 102 22.85 19.12 -7.40
CA VAL A 102 23.83 19.89 -8.18
C VAL A 102 24.33 21.10 -7.40
N LYS A 103 23.43 21.82 -6.72
CA LYS A 103 23.79 22.99 -5.93
C LYS A 103 24.73 22.61 -4.80
N GLU A 104 24.37 21.61 -4.01
CA GLU A 104 25.16 21.12 -2.87
C GLU A 104 26.55 20.62 -3.31
N ALA A 105 26.61 19.79 -4.36
CA ALA A 105 27.86 19.27 -4.90
C ALA A 105 28.81 20.40 -5.36
N LYS A 106 28.28 21.47 -5.96
CA LYS A 106 29.10 22.60 -6.42
C LYS A 106 29.55 23.51 -5.28
N THR A 107 28.71 23.71 -4.26
CA THR A 107 29.05 24.64 -3.15
C THR A 107 30.08 24.06 -2.20
N SER A 108 30.09 22.75 -2.02
CA SER A 108 30.90 22.09 -1.00
C SER A 108 32.32 21.73 -1.47
N GLN A 109 32.65 21.98 -2.75
CA GLN A 109 33.85 21.49 -3.45
C GLN A 109 34.34 20.10 -3.00
N PRO A 110 33.45 19.09 -2.92
CA PRO A 110 33.73 17.99 -2.03
C PRO A 110 34.26 16.77 -2.75
N SER A 111 35.21 16.11 -2.08
CA SER A 111 35.45 14.69 -2.21
C SER A 111 35.06 14.04 -0.89
N THR A 112 34.49 12.83 -0.92
CA THR A 112 34.34 12.04 0.31
C THR A 112 35.72 11.80 0.95
N PRO A 113 35.81 11.38 2.22
CA PRO A 113 37.11 11.02 2.83
C PRO A 113 37.93 10.00 2.02
N SER A 114 37.26 9.18 1.21
CA SER A 114 37.87 8.20 0.30
C SER A 114 38.21 8.74 -1.10
N GLY A 115 37.99 10.04 -1.35
CA GLY A 115 38.22 10.67 -2.65
C GLY A 115 37.12 10.46 -3.68
N ASN A 116 35.99 9.84 -3.30
CA ASN A 116 34.91 9.55 -4.24
C ASN A 116 34.00 10.79 -4.44
N PRO A 117 33.33 10.91 -5.60
CA PRO A 117 32.26 11.86 -5.79
C PRO A 117 31.09 11.58 -4.85
N TYR A 118 30.30 12.61 -4.53
CA TYR A 118 29.02 12.44 -3.85
C TYR A 118 28.05 11.61 -4.69
N GLU A 119 27.14 10.91 -4.03
CA GLU A 119 26.11 10.10 -4.69
C GLU A 119 24.73 10.61 -4.32
N TYR A 120 23.90 10.83 -5.34
CA TYR A 120 22.50 11.22 -5.18
C TYR A 120 21.63 10.31 -6.04
N ILE A 121 20.75 9.55 -5.39
CA ILE A 121 19.88 8.58 -6.06
C ILE A 121 18.42 8.91 -5.75
N GLY A 122 17.56 8.89 -6.76
CA GLY A 122 16.11 8.89 -6.59
C GLY A 122 15.50 7.67 -7.25
N LYS A 123 14.56 7.03 -6.56
CA LYS A 123 13.78 5.89 -7.06
C LYS A 123 12.33 6.01 -6.60
N TYR A 124 11.46 5.20 -7.18
CA TYR A 124 10.06 5.13 -6.79
C TYR A 124 9.50 3.72 -6.93
N ASP A 125 8.45 3.45 -6.17
CA ASP A 125 7.63 2.25 -6.27
C ASP A 125 6.16 2.63 -6.50
N VAL A 126 5.49 1.97 -7.44
CA VAL A 126 4.04 2.09 -7.60
C VAL A 126 3.37 1.11 -6.65
N THR A 127 2.88 1.61 -5.52
CA THR A 127 2.31 0.77 -4.45
C THR A 127 0.82 0.48 -4.66
N TYR A 128 0.12 1.31 -5.42
CA TYR A 128 -1.28 1.11 -5.80
C TYR A 128 -1.59 1.74 -7.15
N ASN A 129 -2.32 1.04 -8.02
CA ASN A 129 -2.72 1.56 -9.32
C ASN A 129 -3.98 0.83 -9.80
N GLN A 130 -5.14 1.22 -9.26
CA GLN A 130 -6.45 0.65 -9.56
C GLN A 130 -7.55 1.52 -8.93
N ASN A 131 -8.82 1.27 -9.25
CA ASN A 131 -9.97 1.95 -8.63
C ASN A 131 -9.91 3.50 -8.70
N GLY A 132 -9.34 4.04 -9.77
CA GLY A 132 -9.18 5.49 -9.92
C GLY A 132 -8.18 6.11 -8.94
N VAL A 133 -7.30 5.32 -8.32
CA VAL A 133 -6.22 5.77 -7.43
C VAL A 133 -4.87 5.29 -7.92
N LEU A 134 -3.89 6.18 -7.84
CA LEU A 134 -2.48 5.88 -8.02
C LEU A 134 -1.74 6.26 -6.74
N SER A 135 -1.06 5.32 -6.11
CA SER A 135 -0.17 5.57 -4.97
C SER A 135 1.26 5.22 -5.36
N ILE A 136 2.18 6.14 -5.09
CA ILE A 136 3.60 6.06 -5.39
C ILE A 136 4.37 6.32 -4.10
N LEU A 137 5.37 5.51 -3.81
CA LEU A 137 6.34 5.75 -2.76
C LEU A 137 7.65 6.20 -3.41
N GLU A 138 8.04 7.46 -3.21
CA GLU A 138 9.33 7.99 -3.67
C GLU A 138 10.37 7.81 -2.56
N GLU A 139 11.60 7.44 -2.93
CA GLU A 139 12.75 7.41 -2.02
C GLU A 139 13.93 8.13 -2.67
N THR A 140 14.48 9.12 -1.97
CA THR A 140 15.71 9.82 -2.35
C THR A 140 16.82 9.50 -1.38
N TYR A 141 18.03 9.33 -1.87
CA TYR A 141 19.24 9.01 -1.11
C TYR A 141 20.34 10.01 -1.45
N ALA A 142 21.10 10.42 -0.43
CA ALA A 142 22.31 11.22 -0.59
C ALA A 142 23.46 10.62 0.23
N TYR A 143 24.62 10.49 -0.38
CA TYR A 143 25.88 10.21 0.30
C TYR A 143 26.90 11.30 -0.01
N THR A 144 27.25 12.05 1.04
CA THR A 144 28.12 13.23 0.95
C THR A 144 29.39 13.07 1.79
N GLY A 145 29.85 11.82 1.96
CA GLY A 145 31.12 11.52 2.65
C GLY A 145 31.04 11.35 4.17
N GLY A 146 29.83 11.25 4.73
CA GLY A 146 29.62 10.87 6.14
C GLY A 146 29.88 9.39 6.43
N ALA A 147 29.53 8.95 7.64
CA ALA A 147 29.64 7.54 8.03
C ALA A 147 28.71 6.61 7.22
N HIS A 148 27.58 7.14 6.76
CA HIS A 148 26.63 6.47 5.87
C HIS A 148 25.85 7.54 5.07
N GLY A 149 25.11 7.09 4.06
CA GLY A 149 24.17 7.96 3.36
C GLY A 149 22.84 8.09 4.11
N MET A 150 22.05 9.06 3.67
CA MET A 150 20.74 9.35 4.23
C MET A 150 19.67 9.19 3.17
N SER A 151 18.63 8.44 3.49
CA SER A 151 17.44 8.32 2.67
C SER A 151 16.27 9.09 3.26
N TYR A 152 15.40 9.58 2.40
CA TYR A 152 14.11 10.19 2.72
C TYR A 152 13.03 9.54 1.86
N ARG A 153 11.85 9.30 2.44
CA ARG A 153 10.70 8.72 1.74
C ARG A 153 9.51 9.67 1.72
N GLU A 154 8.75 9.65 0.64
CA GLU A 154 7.51 10.40 0.51
C GLU A 154 6.45 9.56 -0.19
N GLY A 155 5.26 9.48 0.40
CA GLY A 155 4.13 8.80 -0.20
C GLY A 155 3.23 9.80 -0.93
N LEU A 156 2.93 9.52 -2.20
CA LEU A 156 2.11 10.34 -3.08
C LEU A 156 0.90 9.53 -3.53
N THR A 157 -0.29 9.88 -3.03
CA THR A 157 -1.54 9.20 -3.40
C THR A 157 -2.45 10.14 -4.18
N PHE A 158 -2.65 9.86 -5.46
CA PHE A 158 -3.46 10.64 -6.38
C PHE A 158 -4.84 10.04 -6.56
N ARG A 159 -5.86 10.89 -6.50
CA ARG A 159 -7.16 10.61 -7.10
C ARG A 159 -7.07 10.90 -8.59
N LEU A 160 -7.22 9.88 -9.42
CA LEU A 160 -7.02 9.98 -10.86
C LEU A 160 -8.17 10.67 -11.60
N SER A 161 -9.34 10.81 -10.96
CA SER A 161 -10.43 11.55 -11.58
C SER A 161 -9.99 12.97 -11.84
N ASP A 162 -9.44 13.70 -10.85
CA ASP A 162 -9.06 15.12 -10.89
C ASP A 162 -7.60 15.45 -10.63
N GLY A 163 -6.75 14.45 -10.39
CA GLY A 163 -5.32 14.63 -10.16
C GLY A 163 -4.98 15.14 -8.77
N LYS A 164 -5.96 15.18 -7.86
CA LYS A 164 -5.74 15.66 -6.51
C LYS A 164 -4.79 14.72 -5.76
N LEU A 165 -3.76 15.30 -5.16
CA LEU A 165 -2.93 14.63 -4.16
C LEU A 165 -3.72 14.58 -2.84
N LEU A 166 -4.07 13.38 -2.40
CA LEU A 166 -4.91 13.14 -1.23
C LEU A 166 -4.09 13.17 0.04
N THR A 167 -4.60 13.87 1.06
CA THR A 167 -4.15 13.65 2.43
C THR A 167 -4.74 12.36 2.99
N LEU A 168 -4.18 11.84 4.09
CA LEU A 168 -4.75 10.66 4.75
C LEU A 168 -6.18 10.96 5.27
N ASP A 169 -6.42 12.18 5.74
CA ASP A 169 -7.74 12.64 6.20
C ASP A 169 -8.78 12.60 5.09
N GLU A 170 -8.42 13.00 3.86
CA GLU A 170 -9.32 12.98 2.72
C GLU A 170 -9.60 11.55 2.23
N LEU A 171 -8.58 10.69 2.27
CA LEU A 171 -8.71 9.27 1.94
C LEU A 171 -9.63 8.55 2.94
N LEU A 172 -9.49 8.83 4.24
CA LEU A 172 -10.24 8.21 5.33
C LEU A 172 -11.43 9.06 5.81
N ARG A 173 -11.93 10.00 5.00
CA ARG A 173 -12.98 10.96 5.39
C ARG A 173 -14.26 10.32 5.97
N ALA A 174 -14.56 9.08 5.60
CA ALA A 174 -15.71 8.34 6.13
C ALA A 174 -15.53 7.90 7.60
N ASN A 175 -14.32 8.07 8.15
CA ASN A 175 -14.03 7.96 9.57
C ASN A 175 -13.10 9.11 10.00
N PRO A 176 -13.61 10.29 10.35
CA PRO A 176 -12.77 11.41 10.81
C PRO A 176 -12.00 11.10 12.11
N ASN A 177 -12.42 10.07 12.86
CA ASN A 177 -11.82 9.67 14.12
C ASN A 177 -10.80 8.52 13.99
N TYR A 178 -10.34 8.18 12.77
CA TYR A 178 -9.43 7.04 12.56
C TYR A 178 -8.14 7.10 13.41
N ARG A 179 -7.71 8.30 13.83
CA ARG A 179 -6.58 8.51 14.75
C ARG A 179 -6.75 7.79 16.09
N THR A 180 -7.98 7.63 16.59
CA THR A 180 -8.26 6.87 17.82
C THR A 180 -7.94 5.38 17.69
N ILE A 181 -7.78 4.89 16.46
CA ILE A 181 -7.42 3.51 16.15
C ILE A 181 -5.91 3.40 15.89
N VAL A 182 -5.36 4.29 15.05
CA VAL A 182 -3.96 4.17 14.59
C VAL A 182 -2.94 4.64 15.61
N ASP A 183 -3.20 5.74 16.34
CA ASP A 183 -2.26 6.29 17.31
C ASP A 183 -1.93 5.30 18.45
N PRO A 184 -2.90 4.70 19.16
CA PRO A 184 -2.58 3.73 20.21
C PRO A 184 -1.94 2.45 19.66
N ALA A 185 -2.30 2.02 18.44
CA ALA A 185 -1.72 0.85 17.82
C ALA A 185 -0.23 1.05 17.47
N ILE A 186 0.11 2.20 16.86
CA ILE A 186 1.50 2.56 16.56
C ILE A 186 2.29 2.74 17.84
N LYS A 187 1.74 3.48 18.82
CA LYS A 187 2.37 3.69 20.13
C LYS A 187 2.73 2.37 20.79
N GLY A 188 1.79 1.44 20.87
CA GLY A 188 2.01 0.13 21.49
C GLY A 188 3.09 -0.69 20.79
N LYS A 189 3.23 -0.57 19.46
CA LYS A 189 4.32 -1.23 18.72
C LYS A 189 5.67 -0.58 18.95
N LEU A 190 5.72 0.76 18.94
CA LEU A 190 6.96 1.50 19.23
C LEU A 190 7.45 1.22 20.65
N GLU A 191 6.59 1.25 21.66
CA GLU A 191 6.95 0.98 23.06
C GLU A 191 7.47 -0.44 23.31
N GLN A 192 7.12 -1.39 22.44
CA GLN A 192 7.62 -2.77 22.48
C GLN A 192 8.89 -2.98 21.64
N THR A 193 9.34 -1.97 20.90
CA THR A 193 10.50 -2.08 20.02
C THR A 193 11.77 -1.65 20.75
N GLU A 194 12.76 -2.55 20.79
CA GLU A 194 14.07 -2.24 21.35
C GLU A 194 14.73 -1.07 20.61
N GLY A 195 15.26 -0.10 21.35
CA GLY A 195 15.87 1.11 20.78
C GLY A 195 14.88 2.24 20.49
N TYR A 196 13.59 2.10 20.81
CA TYR A 196 12.63 3.20 20.71
C TYR A 196 13.07 4.44 21.51
N PHE A 197 13.10 5.58 20.83
CA PHE A 197 13.61 6.83 21.40
C PHE A 197 12.70 7.48 22.44
N SER A 198 11.38 7.25 22.39
CA SER A 198 10.28 7.85 23.19
C SER A 198 9.42 8.93 22.49
N ASN A 199 8.37 9.37 23.19
CA ASN A 199 7.53 10.54 22.88
C ASN A 199 6.60 10.50 21.65
N PHE A 200 6.37 9.34 21.03
CA PHE A 200 5.25 9.21 20.08
C PHE A 200 3.91 9.46 20.80
N LYS A 201 3.11 10.38 20.24
CA LYS A 201 1.78 10.74 20.75
C LYS A 201 0.70 10.59 19.70
N THR A 202 1.01 11.01 18.47
CA THR A 202 0.08 11.00 17.35
C THR A 202 0.85 11.02 16.04
N ILE A 203 0.25 10.48 14.99
CA ILE A 203 0.74 10.63 13.61
C ILE A 203 0.60 12.06 13.07
N GLY A 204 -0.07 12.97 13.81
CA GLY A 204 -0.22 14.38 13.42
C GLY A 204 -1.20 14.61 12.27
N PRO A 205 -1.31 15.85 11.76
CA PRO A 205 -2.28 16.21 10.73
C PRO A 205 -1.90 15.72 9.32
N ASN A 206 -0.59 15.63 9.01
CA ASN A 206 -0.09 15.26 7.69
C ASN A 206 0.89 14.08 7.78
N PRO A 207 0.43 12.90 8.23
CA PRO A 207 1.29 11.73 8.36
C PRO A 207 1.79 11.26 6.99
N SER A 208 3.01 10.71 6.97
CA SER A 208 3.52 10.03 5.79
C SER A 208 2.81 8.69 5.61
N TYR A 209 2.22 8.47 4.44
CA TYR A 209 1.48 7.24 4.16
C TYR A 209 1.51 6.88 2.68
N TYR A 210 1.28 5.60 2.38
CA TYR A 210 0.98 5.16 1.02
C TYR A 210 -0.14 4.11 1.04
N VAL A 211 -0.86 3.99 -0.07
CA VAL A 211 -1.89 2.95 -0.26
C VAL A 211 -1.22 1.72 -0.84
N LYS A 212 -1.56 0.55 -0.30
CA LYS A 212 -1.16 -0.75 -0.83
C LYS A 212 -2.18 -1.81 -0.43
N ASP A 213 -2.41 -2.78 -1.30
CA ASP A 213 -3.36 -3.87 -1.09
C ASP A 213 -4.79 -3.38 -0.73
N LYS A 214 -5.26 -3.65 0.48
CA LYS A 214 -6.60 -3.25 0.97
C LYS A 214 -6.50 -2.31 2.18
N GLY A 215 -5.48 -1.47 2.23
CA GLY A 215 -5.28 -0.54 3.33
C GLY A 215 -4.25 0.53 3.05
N VAL A 216 -3.77 1.13 4.14
CA VAL A 216 -2.72 2.14 4.14
C VAL A 216 -1.55 1.64 4.97
N TYR A 217 -0.35 2.00 4.54
CA TYR A 217 0.84 1.95 5.36
C TYR A 217 1.13 3.37 5.84
N ILE A 218 1.21 3.58 7.15
CA ILE A 218 1.70 4.81 7.75
C ILE A 218 3.15 4.55 8.13
N PHE A 219 4.06 5.45 7.78
CA PHE A 219 5.49 5.25 8.01
C PHE A 219 6.17 6.48 8.60
N PHE A 220 7.33 6.26 9.19
CA PHE A 220 8.17 7.29 9.79
C PHE A 220 9.54 7.34 9.13
N GLN A 221 10.17 8.51 9.13
CA GLN A 221 11.48 8.71 8.53
C GLN A 221 12.57 8.02 9.36
N LEU A 222 13.74 7.83 8.73
CA LEU A 222 14.94 7.37 9.44
C LEU A 222 15.20 8.27 10.65
N TYR A 223 15.54 7.65 11.80
CA TYR A 223 15.79 8.33 13.07
C TYR A 223 14.62 9.09 13.71
N GLU A 224 13.39 8.99 13.18
CA GLU A 224 12.28 9.73 13.78
C GLU A 224 11.89 9.15 15.15
N TYR A 225 11.77 7.82 15.24
CA TYR A 225 11.43 7.12 16.50
C TYR A 225 12.35 5.95 16.82
N LEU A 226 13.15 5.49 15.85
CA LEU A 226 13.99 4.31 15.98
C LEU A 226 15.38 4.55 15.36
N PRO A 227 16.42 3.84 15.81
CA PRO A 227 17.76 3.89 15.21
C PRO A 227 17.74 3.50 13.74
N TYR A 228 18.73 3.99 12.98
CA TYR A 228 18.88 3.75 11.54
C TYR A 228 18.71 2.30 11.09
N VAL A 229 19.16 1.34 11.91
CA VAL A 229 19.13 -0.09 11.59
C VAL A 229 17.72 -0.63 11.35
N PHE A 230 16.70 0.03 11.92
CA PHE A 230 15.30 -0.31 11.71
C PHE A 230 14.73 0.22 10.39
N GLY A 231 15.52 1.00 9.63
CA GLY A 231 15.06 1.63 8.40
C GLY A 231 13.91 2.58 8.64
N PHE A 232 12.90 2.52 7.77
CA PHE A 232 11.66 3.29 7.87
C PHE A 232 10.61 2.43 8.58
N PRO A 233 10.23 2.72 9.83
CA PRO A 233 9.18 1.96 10.51
C PRO A 233 7.84 2.14 9.78
N GLU A 234 7.20 1.04 9.38
CA GLU A 234 5.92 1.07 8.64
C GLU A 234 4.84 0.26 9.37
N TYR A 235 3.62 0.80 9.39
CA TYR A 235 2.47 0.22 10.08
C TYR A 235 1.30 0.10 9.12
N TYR A 236 0.92 -1.14 8.82
CA TYR A 236 -0.22 -1.44 7.96
C TYR A 236 -1.53 -1.40 8.73
N PHE A 237 -2.51 -0.71 8.14
CA PHE A 237 -3.89 -0.67 8.61
C PHE A 237 -4.86 -1.00 7.46
N PRO A 238 -5.58 -2.12 7.53
CA PRO A 238 -6.58 -2.45 6.52
C PRO A 238 -7.75 -1.47 6.58
N PHE A 239 -8.33 -1.15 5.42
CA PHE A 239 -9.51 -0.26 5.34
C PHE A 239 -10.70 -0.78 6.16
N THR A 240 -10.84 -2.10 6.30
CA THR A 240 -11.88 -2.73 7.13
C THR A 240 -11.75 -2.41 8.62
N GLN A 241 -10.55 -2.04 9.08
CA GLN A 241 -10.33 -1.57 10.45
C GLN A 241 -10.53 -0.06 10.57
N LEU A 242 -10.27 0.69 9.49
CA LEU A 242 -10.27 2.15 9.51
C LEU A 242 -11.61 2.78 9.10
N LEU A 243 -12.48 2.05 8.42
CA LEU A 243 -13.71 2.58 7.84
C LEU A 243 -14.95 1.82 8.33
N PRO A 244 -16.14 2.46 8.34
CA PRO A 244 -17.39 1.77 8.64
C PRO A 244 -17.65 0.59 7.67
N PRO A 245 -18.42 -0.43 8.10
CA PRO A 245 -18.81 -1.53 7.22
C PRO A 245 -19.47 -1.03 5.93
N GLY A 246 -18.99 -1.51 4.78
CA GLY A 246 -19.50 -1.13 3.47
C GLY A 246 -18.95 0.19 2.91
N ALA A 247 -18.18 0.97 3.68
CA ALA A 247 -17.56 2.20 3.17
C ALA A 247 -16.41 1.89 2.20
N ASN A 248 -16.39 2.61 1.08
CA ASN A 248 -15.32 2.57 0.08
C ASN A 248 -14.44 3.83 0.21
N PRO A 249 -13.13 3.72 0.51
CA PRO A 249 -12.24 4.89 0.61
C PRO A 249 -12.16 5.70 -0.70
N PHE A 250 -12.46 5.05 -1.83
CA PHE A 250 -12.31 5.58 -3.17
C PHE A 250 -13.63 6.10 -3.79
N GLU A 251 -14.70 6.23 -3.01
CA GLU A 251 -15.99 6.77 -3.49
C GLU A 251 -16.20 8.20 -3.05
N TRP A 252 -15.76 9.15 -3.88
CA TRP A 252 -15.95 10.58 -3.66
C TRP A 252 -17.24 11.05 -4.36
N SER A 253 -18.39 10.71 -3.77
CA SER A 253 -19.72 11.20 -4.17
C SER A 253 -20.00 12.60 -3.61
#